data_AF-A0A958LK38-F1
#
_entry.id   AF-A0A958LK38-F1
#
_cell.length_a   1.000
_cell.length_b   1.000
_cell.length_c   1.000
_cell.angle_alpha   90.00
_cell.angle_beta   90.00
_cell.angle_gamma   90.00
#
_symmetry.space_group_name_H-M   'P 1'
#
loop_
_entity.id
_entity.type
_entity.pdbx_description
1 polymer ?
#
loop_
_entity_poly.entity_id
_entity_poly.type
_entity_poly.pdbx_seq_one_letter_code
_entity_poly.pdbx_strand_id
1 'polypeptide(L)'
;MRTLSLLVAFICILPLHIGASEQQVLGNLSYNEAAQQFVPTCLLELVGSIEGIDQKTLPHEVKIPVDIRKRIVRTRDFVDLFAFALPDSKIDGRDGFRSLRDDLDKGYELVGEFKDLYDIQRSRNPSNPVYDEKEVHEKRQKVLKWRNQFLTEISIYEDYLKKIQPDQIYLRDKRFMSDFFWGVSETHPLEGELAQESFRRLLSDLLLAALEEWPQVNAIKNPAKNTSSIETFHDFRKRMRTVLKVVSYFPELGKGFEKEDFYFLENLIKQYGKISDQIVSLEKARERDQNSEELKIKRRIRKSWKELQDWEESQNVPAWIRRLYTLL
;
A
#
# COMPACT_ATOMS: atom_id res chain seq x y z
N MET A 1 11.66 47.34 -24.58
CA MET A 1 12.63 46.42 -23.95
C MET A 1 11.92 45.71 -22.80
N ARG A 2 11.46 44.48 -23.03
CA ARG A 2 10.75 43.66 -22.02
C ARG A 2 11.73 42.61 -21.49
N THR A 3 11.98 42.65 -20.20
CA THR A 3 12.79 41.68 -19.46
C THR A 3 11.98 40.39 -19.26
N LEU A 4 12.57 39.27 -19.69
CA LEU A 4 12.05 37.92 -19.52
C LEU A 4 12.47 37.41 -18.13
N SER A 5 11.53 37.28 -17.19
CA SER A 5 11.75 36.56 -15.94
C SER A 5 11.51 35.08 -16.16
N LEU A 6 12.59 34.28 -16.22
CA LEU A 6 12.55 32.83 -16.11
C LEU A 6 12.15 32.46 -14.67
N LEU A 7 10.90 32.03 -14.48
CA LEU A 7 10.47 31.37 -13.26
C LEU A 7 10.80 29.88 -13.40
N VAL A 8 11.91 29.46 -12.80
CA VAL A 8 12.27 28.05 -12.61
C VAL A 8 11.22 27.45 -11.67
N ALA A 9 10.34 26.62 -12.22
CA ALA A 9 9.43 25.80 -11.44
C ALA A 9 10.26 24.76 -10.66
N PHE A 10 10.52 25.05 -9.39
CA PHE A 10 10.93 24.06 -8.39
C PHE A 10 9.78 23.06 -8.24
N ILE A 11 9.77 22.03 -9.09
CA ILE A 11 9.02 20.81 -8.83
C ILE A 11 9.72 20.18 -7.63
N CYS A 12 9.05 20.20 -6.47
CA CYS A 12 9.47 19.43 -5.31
C CYS A 12 9.53 17.96 -5.70
N ILE A 13 10.72 17.52 -6.10
CA ILE A 13 11.14 16.13 -6.12
C ILE A 13 11.23 15.74 -4.65
N LEU A 14 10.13 15.27 -4.07
CA LEU A 14 10.24 14.35 -2.96
C LEU A 14 10.47 12.98 -3.62
N PRO A 15 11.67 12.39 -3.51
CA PRO A 15 11.78 10.97 -3.71
C PRO A 15 10.76 10.31 -2.78
N LEU A 16 10.20 9.18 -3.18
CA LEU A 16 9.77 8.21 -2.20
C LEU A 16 11.05 7.79 -1.44
N HIS A 17 11.49 8.60 -0.47
CA HIS A 17 12.28 8.09 0.63
C HIS A 17 11.33 7.16 1.37
N ILE A 18 11.22 5.92 0.85
CA ILE A 18 11.12 4.75 1.70
C ILE A 18 12.29 4.97 2.65
N GLY A 19 11.99 5.37 3.89
CA GLY A 19 13.04 5.64 4.87
C GLY A 19 14.02 4.47 4.86
N ALA A 20 15.31 4.75 4.87
CA ALA A 20 16.36 3.74 4.93
C ALA A 20 16.28 2.83 6.17
N SER A 21 15.24 2.97 7.00
CA SER A 21 14.95 2.16 8.17
C SER A 21 13.99 1.02 7.78
N GLU A 22 14.42 -0.21 8.06
CA GLU A 22 13.64 -1.46 8.08
C GLU A 22 13.55 -2.23 6.75
N GLN A 23 14.63 -2.25 5.95
CA GLN A 23 14.87 -3.41 5.07
C GLN A 23 15.08 -4.65 5.96
N GLN A 24 14.37 -5.73 5.66
CA GLN A 24 14.49 -6.99 6.38
C GLN A 24 15.31 -7.96 5.52
N VAL A 25 16.12 -8.79 6.17
CA VAL A 25 16.86 -9.87 5.51
C VAL A 25 16.22 -11.19 5.93
N LEU A 26 15.65 -11.89 4.95
CA LEU A 26 15.07 -13.21 5.10
C LEU A 26 16.14 -14.27 5.41
N GLY A 27 17.36 -14.10 4.87
CA GLY A 27 18.45 -15.05 5.09
C GLY A 27 18.07 -16.48 4.68
N ASN A 28 18.34 -17.44 5.56
CA ASN A 28 17.96 -18.86 5.39
C ASN A 28 16.76 -19.24 6.27
N LEU A 29 15.93 -18.27 6.67
CA LEU A 29 14.73 -18.55 7.45
C LEU A 29 13.70 -19.29 6.59
N SER A 30 13.08 -20.30 7.17
CA SER A 30 11.82 -20.83 6.64
C SER A 30 10.76 -19.73 6.63
N TYR A 31 9.71 -19.93 5.82
CA TYR A 31 8.58 -19.00 5.76
C TYR A 31 7.95 -18.72 7.13
N ASN A 32 7.85 -19.74 7.98
CA ASN A 32 7.26 -19.64 9.32
C ASN A 32 8.20 -19.00 10.34
N GLU A 33 9.51 -19.29 10.30
CA GLU A 33 10.49 -18.59 11.13
C GLU A 33 10.54 -17.09 10.80
N ALA A 34 10.48 -16.75 9.51
CA ALA A 34 10.36 -15.37 9.06
C ALA A 34 9.06 -14.72 9.59
N ALA A 35 7.92 -15.44 9.59
CA ALA A 35 6.68 -14.95 10.19
C ALA A 35 6.81 -14.69 11.70
N GLN A 36 7.40 -15.63 12.44
CA GLN A 36 7.66 -15.52 13.88
C GLN A 36 8.55 -14.33 14.22
N GLN A 37 9.52 -14.02 13.35
CA GLN A 37 10.40 -12.89 13.53
C GLN A 37 9.72 -11.56 13.17
N PHE A 38 9.17 -11.44 11.96
CA PHE A 38 8.82 -10.13 11.43
C PHE A 38 7.43 -9.64 11.81
N VAL A 39 6.43 -10.52 11.93
CA VAL A 39 5.05 -10.10 12.25
C VAL A 39 4.97 -9.52 13.67
N PRO A 40 5.50 -10.16 14.73
CA PRO A 40 5.49 -9.59 16.07
C PRO A 40 6.29 -8.29 16.17
N THR A 41 7.44 -8.18 15.48
CA THR A 41 8.22 -6.93 15.45
C THR A 41 7.42 -5.78 14.85
N CYS A 42 6.78 -5.99 13.71
CA CYS A 42 5.95 -4.94 13.09
C CYS A 42 4.74 -4.56 13.96
N LEU A 43 4.19 -5.51 14.72
CA LEU A 43 3.11 -5.25 15.66
C LEU A 43 3.60 -4.40 16.84
N LEU A 44 4.75 -4.73 17.43
CA LEU A 44 5.35 -3.98 18.53
C LEU A 44 5.72 -2.54 18.12
N GLU A 45 6.30 -2.36 16.93
CA GLU A 45 6.59 -1.02 16.38
C GLU A 45 5.34 -0.18 16.18
N LEU A 46 4.23 -0.82 15.72
CA LEU A 46 2.94 -0.15 15.59
C LEU A 46 2.42 0.28 16.96
N VAL A 47 2.46 -0.60 17.96
CA VAL A 47 2.03 -0.31 19.34
C VAL A 47 2.75 0.93 19.87
N GLY A 48 4.09 0.93 19.83
CA GLY A 48 4.87 2.09 20.29
C GLY A 48 4.57 3.38 19.53
N SER A 49 4.10 3.28 18.29
CA SER A 49 3.71 4.44 17.48
C SER A 49 2.32 4.98 17.79
N ILE A 50 1.37 4.13 18.19
CA ILE A 50 -0.01 4.54 18.48
C ILE A 50 -0.23 4.91 19.95
N GLU A 51 0.63 4.44 20.87
CA GLU A 51 0.60 4.79 22.28
C GLU A 51 0.69 6.31 22.52
N GLY A 52 1.43 7.03 21.67
CA GLY A 52 1.58 8.48 21.75
C GLY A 52 0.37 9.30 21.28
N ILE A 53 -0.63 8.68 20.65
CA ILE A 53 -1.86 9.40 20.27
C ILE A 53 -2.67 9.66 21.54
N ASP A 54 -3.11 10.89 21.81
CA ASP A 54 -3.87 11.26 23.00
C ASP A 54 -5.03 12.25 22.70
N GLN A 55 -5.64 12.80 23.75
CA GLN A 55 -6.75 13.76 23.65
C GLN A 55 -6.36 15.11 23.05
N LYS A 56 -5.07 15.42 22.92
CA LYS A 56 -4.53 16.65 22.36
C LYS A 56 -3.97 16.46 20.97
N THR A 57 -3.69 15.22 20.55
CA THR A 57 -3.11 14.93 19.24
C THR A 57 -3.86 15.61 18.10
N LEU A 58 -3.12 16.28 17.23
CA LEU A 58 -3.63 16.97 16.06
C LEU A 58 -3.46 16.12 14.78
N PRO A 59 -4.28 16.36 13.73
CA PRO A 59 -4.23 15.62 12.47
C PRO A 59 -2.85 15.50 11.80
N HIS A 60 -2.00 16.52 11.91
CA HIS A 60 -0.68 16.48 11.27
C HIS A 60 0.34 15.64 12.06
N GLU A 61 0.14 15.47 13.37
CA GLU A 61 1.06 14.73 14.26
C GLU A 61 0.99 13.23 14.00
N VAL A 62 -0.16 12.71 13.59
CA VAL A 62 -0.28 11.31 13.15
C VAL A 62 0.39 11.07 11.78
N LYS A 63 0.72 12.13 11.04
CA LYS A 63 1.42 12.07 9.75
C LYS A 63 2.93 12.34 9.89
N ILE A 64 3.31 13.28 10.75
CA ILE A 64 4.69 13.75 10.92
C ILE A 64 4.99 13.73 12.43
N PRO A 65 6.09 13.09 12.88
CA PRO A 65 7.19 12.52 12.10
C PRO A 65 7.02 11.04 11.72
N VAL A 66 6.05 10.33 12.31
CA VAL A 66 6.01 8.86 12.29
C VAL A 66 5.22 8.27 11.11
N ASP A 67 4.25 9.00 10.58
CA ASP A 67 3.23 8.52 9.61
C ASP A 67 2.59 7.19 10.06
N ILE A 68 1.77 7.27 11.11
CA ILE A 68 1.14 6.11 11.77
C ILE A 68 0.35 5.26 10.76
N ARG A 69 -0.31 5.90 9.79
CA ARG A 69 -1.05 5.19 8.73
C ARG A 69 -0.13 4.28 7.91
N LYS A 70 1.11 4.69 7.63
CA LYS A 70 2.09 3.83 6.95
C LYS A 70 2.54 2.66 7.83
N ARG A 71 2.69 2.87 9.15
CA ARG A 71 3.03 1.78 10.08
C ARG A 71 1.92 0.75 10.18
N ILE A 72 0.66 1.17 10.30
CA ILE A 72 -0.51 0.25 10.26
C ILE A 72 -0.50 -0.57 8.97
N VAL A 73 -0.31 0.10 7.82
CA VAL A 73 -0.20 -0.58 6.51
C VAL A 73 0.95 -1.58 6.50
N ARG A 74 2.11 -1.22 7.03
CA ARG A 74 3.27 -2.11 7.10
C ARG A 74 2.94 -3.35 7.93
N THR A 75 2.39 -3.18 9.14
CA THR A 75 2.01 -4.31 9.99
C THR A 75 0.99 -5.21 9.29
N ARG A 76 -0.05 -4.62 8.66
CA ARG A 76 -1.04 -5.36 7.89
C ARG A 76 -0.42 -6.13 6.73
N ASP A 77 0.49 -5.51 5.99
CA ASP A 77 1.21 -6.16 4.90
C ASP A 77 2.01 -7.37 5.36
N PHE A 78 2.69 -7.29 6.50
CA PHE A 78 3.41 -8.44 7.05
C PHE A 78 2.44 -9.53 7.52
N VAL A 79 1.31 -9.16 8.11
CA VAL A 79 0.22 -10.10 8.44
C VAL A 79 -0.31 -10.80 7.17
N ASP A 80 -0.53 -10.06 6.09
CA ASP A 80 -1.01 -10.62 4.82
C ASP A 80 0.07 -11.48 4.12
N LEU A 81 1.33 -11.02 4.09
CA LEU A 81 2.45 -11.73 3.48
C LEU A 81 2.75 -13.06 4.18
N PHE A 82 2.55 -13.11 5.49
CA PHE A 82 2.76 -14.32 6.31
C PHE A 82 1.46 -15.06 6.66
N ALA A 83 0.34 -14.74 6.00
CA ALA A 83 -0.98 -15.26 6.35
C ALA A 83 -1.05 -16.79 6.48
N PHE A 84 -0.29 -17.54 5.66
CA PHE A 84 -0.24 -19.00 5.68
C PHE A 84 0.52 -19.59 6.89
N ALA A 85 1.40 -18.83 7.53
CA ALA A 85 2.11 -19.24 8.75
C ALA A 85 1.29 -18.95 10.02
N LEU A 86 0.33 -18.02 9.93
CA LEU A 86 -0.47 -17.61 11.06
C LEU A 86 -1.47 -18.73 11.44
N PRO A 87 -1.65 -19.06 12.73
CA PRO A 87 -2.53 -20.14 13.16
C PRO A 87 -3.99 -19.98 12.73
N ASP A 88 -4.71 -21.09 12.56
CA ASP A 88 -6.18 -21.09 12.37
C ASP A 88 -6.96 -20.97 13.70
N SER A 89 -6.24 -20.86 14.83
CA SER A 89 -6.83 -20.73 16.15
C SER A 89 -7.70 -19.47 16.26
N LYS A 90 -8.79 -19.58 17.01
CA LYS A 90 -9.77 -18.50 17.14
C LYS A 90 -9.43 -17.52 18.27
N ILE A 91 -9.73 -16.25 18.02
CA ILE A 91 -9.79 -15.17 19.02
C ILE A 91 -11.26 -14.79 19.18
N ASP A 92 -11.80 -14.96 20.38
CA ASP A 92 -13.22 -14.70 20.70
C ASP A 92 -14.21 -15.34 19.71
N GLY A 93 -13.93 -16.58 19.31
CA GLY A 93 -14.78 -17.36 18.39
C GLY A 93 -14.64 -17.00 16.91
N ARG A 94 -13.81 -15.99 16.56
CA ARG A 94 -13.48 -15.60 15.18
C ARG A 94 -12.08 -16.08 14.79
N ASP A 95 -11.82 -16.30 13.50
CA ASP A 95 -10.49 -16.63 13.01
C ASP A 95 -9.47 -15.56 13.44
N GLY A 96 -8.37 -15.96 14.09
CA GLY A 96 -7.44 -15.03 14.72
C GLY A 96 -6.74 -14.10 13.72
N PHE A 97 -6.37 -14.62 12.55
CA PHE A 97 -5.81 -13.82 11.46
C PHE A 97 -6.78 -12.74 11.01
N ARG A 98 -8.04 -13.11 10.78
CA ARG A 98 -9.08 -12.14 10.40
C ARG A 98 -9.34 -11.11 11.48
N SER A 99 -9.41 -11.51 12.75
CA SER A 99 -9.59 -10.55 13.85
C SER A 99 -8.48 -9.49 13.86
N LEU A 100 -7.21 -9.90 13.77
CA LEU A 100 -6.08 -8.99 13.71
C LEU A 100 -6.12 -8.10 12.45
N ARG A 101 -6.38 -8.70 11.28
CA ARG A 101 -6.45 -7.97 10.00
C ARG A 101 -7.56 -6.91 10.00
N ASP A 102 -8.77 -7.28 10.44
CA ASP A 102 -9.93 -6.39 10.49
C ASP A 102 -9.67 -5.18 11.40
N ASP A 103 -8.99 -5.39 12.53
CA ASP A 103 -8.63 -4.30 13.45
C ASP A 103 -7.55 -3.37 12.89
N LEU A 104 -6.58 -3.90 12.14
CA LEU A 104 -5.60 -3.10 11.41
C LEU A 104 -6.26 -2.30 10.29
N ASP A 105 -7.21 -2.87 9.54
CA ASP A 105 -7.96 -2.17 8.50
C ASP A 105 -8.81 -1.04 9.08
N LYS A 106 -9.51 -1.30 10.18
CA LYS A 106 -10.26 -0.27 10.92
C LYS A 106 -9.33 0.86 11.40
N GLY A 107 -8.15 0.52 11.92
CA GLY A 107 -7.15 1.51 12.32
C GLY A 107 -6.68 2.36 11.13
N TYR A 108 -6.40 1.73 10.00
CA TYR A 108 -5.98 2.39 8.78
C TYR A 108 -7.00 3.41 8.27
N GLU A 109 -8.28 3.05 8.29
CA GLU A 109 -9.39 3.93 7.90
C GLU A 109 -9.53 5.11 8.86
N LEU A 110 -9.63 4.85 10.17
CA LEU A 110 -9.87 5.89 11.18
C LEU A 110 -8.71 6.89 11.28
N VAL A 111 -7.46 6.40 11.31
CA VAL A 111 -6.28 7.27 11.29
C VAL A 111 -6.17 8.01 9.96
N GLY A 112 -6.57 7.37 8.86
CA GLY A 112 -6.64 7.99 7.54
C GLY A 112 -7.60 9.17 7.50
N GLU A 113 -8.84 8.98 7.95
CA GLU A 113 -9.84 10.04 8.06
C GLU A 113 -9.37 11.21 8.91
N PHE A 114 -8.71 10.92 10.04
CA PHE A 114 -8.20 11.95 10.94
C PHE A 114 -7.05 12.73 10.30
N LYS A 115 -6.08 12.04 9.68
CA LYS A 115 -4.97 12.64 8.93
C LYS A 115 -5.47 13.49 7.74
N ASP A 116 -6.52 13.06 7.07
CA ASP A 116 -7.03 13.74 5.88
C ASP A 116 -7.50 15.17 6.19
N LEU A 117 -7.87 15.48 7.44
CA LEU A 117 -8.13 16.86 7.90
C LEU A 117 -6.96 17.80 7.69
N TYR A 118 -5.72 17.31 7.78
CA TYR A 118 -4.52 18.09 7.47
C TYR A 118 -4.23 18.11 5.97
N ASP A 119 -4.44 17.00 5.26
CA ASP A 119 -4.12 16.90 3.83
C ASP A 119 -5.00 17.77 2.93
N ILE A 120 -6.24 18.06 3.37
CA ILE A 120 -7.18 18.94 2.65
C ILE A 120 -6.92 20.43 2.89
N GLN A 121 -6.05 20.80 3.84
CA GLN A 121 -5.73 22.20 4.10
C GLN A 121 -4.99 22.82 2.91
N ARG A 122 -5.38 24.05 2.55
CA ARG A 122 -4.71 24.81 1.48
C ARG A 122 -3.27 25.16 1.84
N SER A 123 -2.99 25.39 3.12
CA SER A 123 -1.65 25.55 3.67
C SER A 123 -1.23 24.26 4.34
N ARG A 124 -0.17 23.63 3.84
CA ARG A 124 0.45 22.45 4.47
C ARG A 124 1.51 22.86 5.51
N ASN A 125 1.48 24.09 6.02
CA ASN A 125 2.42 24.52 7.05
C ASN A 125 2.05 23.86 8.40
N PRO A 126 2.83 22.90 8.93
CA PRO A 126 2.53 22.25 10.21
C PRO A 126 2.59 23.22 11.39
N SER A 127 3.27 24.36 11.26
CA SER A 127 3.44 25.33 12.34
C SER A 127 2.20 26.21 12.57
N ASN A 128 1.24 26.23 11.65
CA ASN A 128 0.01 27.01 11.82
C ASN A 128 -1.17 26.37 11.06
N PRO A 129 -1.61 25.15 11.47
CA PRO A 129 -2.75 24.52 10.84
C PRO A 129 -4.04 25.17 11.32
N VAL A 130 -5.04 25.26 10.43
CA VAL A 130 -6.37 25.80 10.75
C VAL A 130 -7.39 24.68 10.63
N TYR A 131 -7.91 24.23 11.77
CA TYR A 131 -8.87 23.13 11.84
C TYR A 131 -10.25 23.62 12.26
N ASP A 132 -11.28 22.87 11.86
CA ASP A 132 -12.56 22.88 12.57
C ASP A 132 -12.41 22.03 13.85
N GLU A 133 -12.49 22.67 15.01
CA GLU A 133 -12.31 22.03 16.31
C GLU A 133 -13.31 20.90 16.57
N LYS A 134 -14.55 21.04 16.08
CA LYS A 134 -15.59 20.02 16.26
C LYS A 134 -15.25 18.79 15.41
N GLU A 135 -14.87 18.99 14.15
CA GLU A 135 -14.51 17.89 13.25
C GLU A 135 -13.26 17.15 13.74
N VAL A 136 -12.26 17.90 14.22
CA VAL A 136 -11.06 17.33 14.86
C VAL A 136 -11.43 16.49 16.07
N HIS A 137 -12.28 17.03 16.96
CA HIS A 137 -12.70 16.30 18.16
C HIS A 137 -13.41 14.99 17.81
N GLU A 138 -14.38 15.02 16.88
CA GLU A 138 -15.15 13.83 16.48
C GLU A 138 -14.26 12.74 15.89
N LYS A 139 -13.37 13.08 14.95
CA LYS A 139 -12.46 12.11 14.33
C LYS A 139 -11.40 11.60 15.30
N ARG A 140 -10.88 12.47 16.19
CA ARG A 140 -9.95 12.09 17.26
C ARG A 140 -10.59 11.06 18.20
N GLN A 141 -11.84 11.25 18.62
CA GLN A 141 -12.50 10.29 19.51
C GLN A 141 -12.62 8.89 18.87
N LYS A 142 -12.87 8.80 17.57
CA LYS A 142 -12.89 7.51 16.87
C LYS A 142 -11.52 6.83 16.89
N VAL A 143 -10.46 7.59 16.58
CA VAL A 143 -9.08 7.08 16.64
C VAL A 143 -8.73 6.61 18.06
N LEU A 144 -9.04 7.41 19.08
CA LEU A 144 -8.77 7.06 20.49
C LEU A 144 -9.56 5.84 20.95
N LYS A 145 -10.82 5.70 20.52
CA LYS A 145 -11.63 4.51 20.80
C LYS A 145 -10.99 3.26 20.21
N TRP A 146 -10.59 3.30 18.93
CA TRP A 146 -9.89 2.20 18.29
C TRP A 146 -8.56 1.91 18.98
N ARG A 147 -7.72 2.92 19.22
CA ARG A 147 -6.43 2.81 19.90
C ARG A 147 -6.58 2.10 21.25
N ASN A 148 -7.53 2.54 22.08
CA ASN A 148 -7.78 1.94 23.39
C ASN A 148 -8.20 0.48 23.29
N GLN A 149 -9.08 0.16 22.36
CA GLN A 149 -9.51 -1.22 22.13
C GLN A 149 -8.32 -2.08 21.69
N PHE A 150 -7.59 -1.64 20.66
CA PHE A 150 -6.45 -2.36 20.10
C PHE A 150 -5.34 -2.59 21.14
N LEU A 151 -5.02 -1.58 21.96
CA LEU A 151 -4.04 -1.69 23.04
C LEU A 151 -4.52 -2.60 24.19
N THR A 152 -5.83 -2.72 24.41
CA THR A 152 -6.38 -3.67 25.40
C THR A 152 -6.29 -5.10 24.90
N GLU A 153 -6.46 -5.30 23.60
CA GLU A 153 -6.45 -6.61 22.93
C GLU A 153 -5.03 -7.06 22.52
N ILE A 154 -4.00 -6.22 22.70
CA ILE A 154 -2.66 -6.50 22.18
C ILE A 154 -2.06 -7.81 22.70
N SER A 155 -2.23 -8.12 23.98
CA SER A 155 -1.73 -9.35 24.59
C SER A 155 -2.37 -10.60 23.96
N ILE A 156 -3.63 -10.50 23.53
CA ILE A 156 -4.34 -11.57 22.83
C ILE A 156 -3.71 -11.80 21.45
N TYR A 157 -3.37 -10.71 20.73
CA TYR A 157 -2.66 -10.81 19.45
C TYR A 157 -1.24 -11.36 19.61
N GLU A 158 -0.51 -10.94 20.63
CA GLU A 158 0.82 -11.49 20.94
C GLU A 158 0.76 -12.98 21.25
N ASP A 159 -0.19 -13.42 22.08
CA ASP A 159 -0.36 -14.84 22.42
C ASP A 159 -0.84 -15.67 21.22
N TYR A 160 -1.60 -15.08 20.31
CA TYR A 160 -1.93 -15.69 19.02
C TYR A 160 -0.69 -15.87 18.13
N LEU A 161 0.14 -14.84 18.00
CA LEU A 161 1.36 -14.89 17.17
C LEU A 161 2.42 -15.84 17.73
N LYS A 162 2.52 -16.00 19.06
CA LYS A 162 3.41 -17.00 19.70
C LYS A 162 3.07 -18.45 19.32
N LYS A 163 1.87 -18.71 18.78
CA LYS A 163 1.44 -20.05 18.38
C LYS A 163 1.83 -20.42 16.94
N ILE A 164 2.45 -19.52 16.18
CA ILE A 164 3.01 -19.86 14.86
C ILE A 164 3.95 -21.06 15.05
N GLN A 165 3.71 -22.14 14.32
CA GLN A 165 4.55 -23.36 14.37
C GLN A 165 5.56 -23.32 13.22
N PRO A 166 6.83 -23.72 13.42
CA PRO A 166 7.84 -23.68 12.36
C PRO A 166 7.49 -24.49 11.10
N ASP A 167 6.82 -25.64 11.26
CA ASP A 167 6.61 -26.60 10.16
C ASP A 167 5.15 -26.74 9.73
N GLN A 168 4.27 -25.78 10.08
CA GLN A 168 2.84 -25.87 9.78
C GLN A 168 2.37 -24.74 8.86
N ILE A 169 1.78 -25.10 7.73
CA ILE A 169 1.05 -24.15 6.87
C ILE A 169 -0.45 -24.30 7.11
N TYR A 170 -1.15 -23.17 7.19
CA TYR A 170 -2.60 -23.11 7.33
C TYR A 170 -3.20 -22.58 6.03
N LEU A 171 -3.87 -23.46 5.28
CA LEU A 171 -4.57 -23.06 4.07
C LEU A 171 -5.75 -22.16 4.42
N ARG A 172 -5.90 -21.07 3.68
CA ARG A 172 -6.94 -20.06 3.89
C ARG A 172 -7.80 -19.89 2.66
N ASP A 173 -9.07 -19.59 2.88
CA ASP A 173 -10.00 -19.24 1.81
C ASP A 173 -9.54 -17.93 1.15
N LYS A 174 -9.36 -17.94 -0.18
CA LYS A 174 -8.92 -16.77 -0.97
C LYS A 174 -9.76 -15.52 -0.69
N ARG A 175 -11.06 -15.66 -0.36
CA ARG A 175 -11.95 -14.52 -0.03
C ARG A 175 -11.55 -13.75 1.22
N PHE A 176 -10.76 -14.36 2.10
CA PHE A 176 -10.24 -13.71 3.31
C PHE A 176 -8.78 -13.30 3.17
N MET A 177 -8.14 -13.60 2.05
CA MET A 177 -6.76 -13.21 1.76
C MET A 177 -6.72 -11.80 1.19
N SER A 178 -5.52 -11.27 1.09
CA SER A 178 -5.27 -9.96 0.49
C SER A 178 -5.28 -10.06 -1.03
N ASP A 179 -6.15 -9.31 -1.69
CA ASP A 179 -6.17 -9.16 -3.16
C ASP A 179 -4.87 -8.54 -3.72
N PHE A 180 -3.96 -8.12 -2.85
CA PHE A 180 -2.67 -7.55 -3.23
C PHE A 180 -1.54 -8.56 -3.22
N PHE A 181 -1.67 -9.66 -2.45
CA PHE A 181 -0.62 -10.66 -2.23
C PHE A 181 -1.13 -12.03 -2.66
N TRP A 182 -1.36 -12.93 -1.69
CA TRP A 182 -1.76 -14.30 -1.94
C TRP A 182 -3.18 -14.49 -2.47
N GLY A 183 -4.07 -13.51 -2.32
CA GLY A 183 -5.45 -13.61 -2.83
C GLY A 183 -5.53 -13.64 -4.36
N VAL A 184 -4.54 -13.07 -5.04
CA VAL A 184 -4.40 -13.06 -6.51
C VAL A 184 -3.39 -14.08 -7.03
N SER A 185 -2.68 -14.76 -6.13
CA SER A 185 -1.74 -15.80 -6.49
C SER A 185 -2.48 -17.14 -6.62
N GLU A 186 -2.01 -17.98 -7.54
CA GLU A 186 -2.48 -19.37 -7.66
C GLU A 186 -1.63 -20.32 -6.83
N THR A 187 -0.57 -19.80 -6.21
CA THR A 187 0.36 -20.56 -5.39
C THR A 187 0.30 -20.11 -3.93
N HIS A 188 0.92 -20.90 -3.07
CA HIS A 188 1.11 -20.59 -1.67
C HIS A 188 2.48 -21.12 -1.21
N PRO A 189 2.96 -20.71 -0.02
CA PRO A 189 4.13 -21.31 0.60
C PRO A 189 3.96 -22.82 0.83
N LEU A 190 5.05 -23.57 0.74
CA LEU A 190 5.08 -24.99 1.10
C LEU A 190 5.61 -25.17 2.52
N GLU A 191 5.25 -26.29 3.17
CA GLU A 191 5.78 -26.62 4.50
C GLU A 191 7.31 -26.75 4.46
N GLY A 192 7.99 -26.10 5.41
CA GLY A 192 9.45 -26.09 5.52
C GLY A 192 10.19 -25.30 4.43
N GLU A 193 9.48 -24.64 3.50
CA GLU A 193 10.10 -23.86 2.44
C GLU A 193 10.77 -22.59 2.98
N LEU A 194 11.87 -22.20 2.34
CA LEU A 194 12.54 -20.93 2.64
C LEU A 194 11.63 -19.76 2.28
N ALA A 195 11.59 -18.73 3.14
CA ALA A 195 10.76 -17.55 2.91
C ALA A 195 11.08 -16.86 1.56
N GLN A 196 12.36 -16.87 1.16
CA GLN A 196 12.79 -16.32 -0.13
C GLN A 196 12.15 -17.04 -1.32
N GLU A 197 12.04 -18.36 -1.27
CA GLU A 197 11.48 -19.17 -2.36
C GLU A 197 9.97 -18.93 -2.46
N SER A 198 9.28 -18.91 -1.33
CA SER A 198 7.85 -18.59 -1.27
C SER A 198 7.57 -17.20 -1.86
N PHE A 199 8.35 -16.18 -1.47
CA PHE A 199 8.15 -14.82 -1.97
C PHE A 199 8.60 -14.62 -3.43
N ARG A 200 9.62 -15.33 -3.92
CA ARG A 200 9.93 -15.33 -5.36
C ARG A 200 8.79 -15.90 -6.19
N ARG A 201 8.16 -16.97 -5.71
CA ARG A 201 6.98 -17.56 -6.37
C ARG A 201 5.79 -16.59 -6.35
N LEU A 202 5.52 -15.93 -5.22
CA LEU A 202 4.53 -14.86 -5.16
C LEU A 202 4.82 -13.76 -6.18
N LEU A 203 6.05 -13.23 -6.22
CA LEU A 203 6.44 -12.16 -7.14
C LEU A 203 6.29 -12.61 -8.61
N SER A 204 6.62 -13.85 -8.91
CA SER A 204 6.48 -14.45 -10.24
C SER A 204 5.01 -14.50 -10.66
N ASP A 205 4.11 -14.97 -9.79
CA ASP A 205 2.67 -14.99 -10.03
C ASP A 205 2.13 -13.57 -10.26
N LEU A 206 2.57 -12.59 -9.47
CA LEU A 206 2.16 -11.20 -9.64
C LEU A 206 2.61 -10.62 -10.99
N LEU A 207 3.85 -10.89 -11.42
CA LEU A 207 4.34 -10.41 -12.71
C LEU A 207 3.66 -11.12 -13.88
N LEU A 208 3.40 -12.43 -13.76
CA LEU A 208 2.67 -13.19 -14.77
C LEU A 208 1.24 -12.67 -14.93
N ALA A 209 0.52 -12.48 -13.83
CA ALA A 209 -0.82 -11.93 -13.87
C ALA A 209 -0.83 -10.49 -14.44
N ALA A 210 0.19 -9.67 -14.13
CA ALA A 210 0.33 -8.34 -14.73
C ALA A 210 0.56 -8.41 -16.26
N LEU A 211 1.32 -9.40 -16.76
CA LEU A 211 1.49 -9.64 -18.20
C LEU A 211 0.19 -10.05 -18.88
N GLU A 212 -0.61 -10.89 -18.24
CA GLU A 212 -1.89 -11.36 -18.76
C GLU A 212 -2.94 -10.24 -18.80
N GLU A 213 -2.92 -9.33 -17.83
CA GLU A 213 -3.81 -8.16 -17.78
C GLU A 213 -3.40 -7.04 -18.75
N TRP A 214 -2.11 -6.95 -19.09
CA TRP A 214 -1.57 -5.86 -19.90
C TRP A 214 -2.37 -5.55 -21.18
N PRO A 215 -2.79 -6.54 -22.01
CA PRO A 215 -3.57 -6.25 -23.21
C PRO A 215 -4.89 -5.53 -22.90
N GLN A 216 -5.52 -5.85 -21.77
CA GLN A 216 -6.77 -5.22 -21.34
C GLN A 216 -6.53 -3.79 -20.88
N VAL A 217 -5.47 -3.58 -20.08
CA VAL A 217 -5.03 -2.24 -19.63
C VAL A 217 -4.70 -1.36 -20.83
N ASN A 218 -3.90 -1.85 -21.77
CA ASN A 218 -3.50 -1.11 -22.96
C ASN A 218 -4.67 -0.82 -23.92
N ALA A 219 -5.73 -1.65 -23.91
CA ALA A 219 -6.94 -1.42 -24.70
C ALA A 219 -7.86 -0.33 -24.12
N ILE A 220 -7.62 0.13 -22.88
CA ILE A 220 -8.41 1.20 -22.26
C ILE A 220 -8.21 2.49 -23.06
N LYS A 221 -9.29 3.05 -23.61
CA LYS A 221 -9.25 4.37 -24.27
C LYS A 221 -9.43 5.53 -23.30
N ASN A 222 -10.09 5.27 -22.17
CA ASN A 222 -10.34 6.27 -21.13
C ASN A 222 -10.52 5.55 -19.80
N PRO A 223 -9.56 5.64 -18.86
CA PRO A 223 -9.60 4.93 -17.60
C PRO A 223 -10.71 5.41 -16.66
N ALA A 224 -11.32 6.58 -16.92
CA ALA A 224 -12.42 7.12 -16.13
C ALA A 224 -13.81 6.88 -16.75
N LYS A 225 -13.93 6.01 -17.76
CA LYS A 225 -15.18 5.86 -18.53
C LYS A 225 -16.26 5.09 -17.78
N ASN A 226 -15.90 3.94 -17.20
CA ASN A 226 -16.80 3.02 -16.52
C ASN A 226 -16.04 2.27 -15.41
N THR A 227 -16.79 1.62 -14.52
CA THR A 227 -16.23 0.92 -13.36
C THR A 227 -15.20 -0.13 -13.74
N SER A 228 -15.50 -0.98 -14.74
CA SER A 228 -14.56 -2.02 -15.20
C SER A 228 -13.22 -1.44 -15.68
N SER A 229 -13.22 -0.33 -16.43
CA SER A 229 -11.97 0.31 -16.84
C SER A 229 -11.19 0.92 -15.67
N ILE A 230 -11.88 1.43 -14.65
CA ILE A 230 -11.25 1.94 -13.43
C ILE A 230 -10.62 0.78 -12.65
N GLU A 231 -11.34 -0.33 -12.50
CA GLU A 231 -10.89 -1.54 -11.80
C GLU A 231 -9.66 -2.15 -12.48
N THR A 232 -9.73 -2.48 -13.78
CA THR A 232 -8.59 -3.03 -14.54
C THR A 232 -7.35 -2.15 -14.44
N PHE A 233 -7.51 -0.84 -14.57
CA PHE A 233 -6.42 0.13 -14.42
C PHE A 233 -5.85 0.16 -12.98
N HIS A 234 -6.73 0.14 -11.97
CA HIS A 234 -6.32 0.14 -10.57
C HIS A 234 -5.61 -1.15 -10.16
N ASP A 235 -6.10 -2.30 -10.61
CA ASP A 235 -5.58 -3.60 -10.20
C ASP A 235 -4.19 -3.84 -10.78
N PHE A 236 -3.96 -3.48 -12.06
CA PHE A 236 -2.62 -3.48 -12.65
C PHE A 236 -1.65 -2.61 -11.85
N ARG A 237 -2.03 -1.35 -11.56
CA ARG A 237 -1.20 -0.44 -10.74
C ARG A 237 -0.90 -1.03 -9.36
N LYS A 238 -1.92 -1.56 -8.69
CA LYS A 238 -1.81 -2.16 -7.35
C LYS A 238 -0.83 -3.31 -7.38
N ARG A 239 -0.89 -4.17 -8.38
CA ARG A 239 0.01 -5.32 -8.53
C ARG A 239 1.45 -4.92 -8.74
N MET A 240 1.72 -3.98 -9.65
CA MET A 240 3.07 -3.44 -9.85
C MET A 240 3.60 -2.78 -8.57
N ARG A 241 2.73 -2.07 -7.83
CA ARG A 241 3.07 -1.53 -6.52
C ARG A 241 3.37 -2.61 -5.49
N THR A 242 2.64 -3.73 -5.47
CA THR A 242 2.95 -4.87 -4.60
C THR A 242 4.34 -5.42 -4.90
N VAL A 243 4.68 -5.65 -6.16
CA VAL A 243 6.02 -6.13 -6.56
C VAL A 243 7.11 -5.23 -5.99
N LEU A 244 7.01 -3.91 -6.21
CA LEU A 244 7.97 -2.95 -5.66
C LEU A 244 8.04 -3.02 -4.13
N LYS A 245 6.88 -3.16 -3.48
CA LYS A 245 6.76 -3.14 -2.03
C LYS A 245 7.41 -4.38 -1.39
N VAL A 246 7.16 -5.57 -1.92
CA VAL A 246 7.76 -6.82 -1.43
C VAL A 246 9.28 -6.79 -1.60
N VAL A 247 9.79 -6.35 -2.76
CA VAL A 247 11.24 -6.21 -2.95
C VAL A 247 11.83 -5.11 -2.06
N SER A 248 11.07 -4.04 -1.77
CA SER A 248 11.51 -3.01 -0.83
C SER A 248 11.59 -3.52 0.62
N TYR A 249 10.71 -4.45 1.00
CA TYR A 249 10.79 -5.12 2.31
C TYR A 249 11.93 -6.11 2.39
N PHE A 250 12.17 -6.88 1.31
CA PHE A 250 13.18 -7.92 1.21
C PHE A 250 14.05 -7.71 -0.04
N PRO A 251 15.06 -6.81 0.01
CA PRO A 251 15.86 -6.42 -1.15
C PRO A 251 16.58 -7.59 -1.84
N GLU A 252 16.89 -8.66 -1.12
CA GLU A 252 17.48 -9.87 -1.71
C GLU A 252 16.62 -10.54 -2.80
N LEU A 253 15.30 -10.33 -2.78
CA LEU A 253 14.39 -10.88 -3.79
C LEU A 253 14.61 -10.21 -5.14
N GLY A 254 15.10 -8.96 -5.13
CA GLY A 254 15.50 -8.22 -6.32
C GLY A 254 16.98 -8.40 -6.69
N LYS A 255 17.69 -9.40 -6.16
CA LYS A 255 19.07 -9.71 -6.60
C LYS A 255 19.04 -10.18 -8.06
N GLY A 256 19.33 -9.25 -8.97
CA GLY A 256 19.20 -9.44 -10.42
C GLY A 256 18.46 -8.29 -11.09
N PHE A 257 17.72 -7.49 -10.33
CA PHE A 257 17.11 -6.25 -10.81
C PHE A 257 18.17 -5.16 -10.83
N GLU A 258 18.22 -4.42 -11.92
CA GLU A 258 19.11 -3.27 -12.04
C GLU A 258 18.50 -2.07 -11.32
N LYS A 259 19.32 -1.07 -10.99
CA LYS A 259 18.85 0.16 -10.33
C LYS A 259 17.78 0.86 -11.17
N GLU A 260 17.96 0.79 -12.47
CA GLU A 260 17.09 1.27 -13.53
C GLU A 260 15.70 0.62 -13.46
N ASP A 261 15.60 -0.63 -13.01
CA ASP A 261 14.33 -1.35 -12.88
C ASP A 261 13.48 -0.84 -11.73
N PHE A 262 14.13 -0.54 -10.61
CA PHE A 262 13.47 0.11 -9.49
C PHE A 262 12.95 1.49 -9.89
N TYR A 263 13.79 2.28 -10.58
CA TYR A 263 13.36 3.60 -11.08
C TYR A 263 12.24 3.50 -12.10
N PHE A 264 12.29 2.50 -12.98
CA PHE A 264 11.25 2.24 -13.96
C PHE A 264 9.92 1.93 -13.29
N LEU A 265 9.93 0.99 -12.34
CA LEU A 265 8.75 0.55 -11.61
C LEU A 265 8.15 1.68 -10.76
N GLU A 266 8.99 2.44 -10.04
CA GLU A 266 8.56 3.63 -9.31
C GLU A 266 7.91 4.67 -10.23
N ASN A 267 8.50 4.92 -11.40
CA ASN A 267 7.96 5.86 -12.36
C ASN A 267 6.62 5.37 -12.94
N LEU A 268 6.52 4.09 -13.30
CA LEU A 268 5.27 3.46 -13.75
C LEU A 268 4.17 3.67 -12.70
N ILE A 269 4.39 3.26 -11.45
CA ILE A 269 3.42 3.39 -10.34
C ILE A 269 3.04 4.86 -10.11
N LYS A 270 4.00 5.78 -10.22
CA LYS A 270 3.78 7.23 -10.06
C LYS A 270 2.92 7.79 -11.18
N GLN A 271 3.12 7.40 -12.43
CA GLN A 271 2.32 7.88 -13.55
C GLN A 271 0.87 7.39 -13.45
N TYR A 272 0.66 6.11 -13.14
CA TYR A 272 -0.67 5.58 -12.83
C TYR A 272 -1.29 6.30 -11.61
N GLY A 273 -0.47 6.60 -10.59
CA GLY A 273 -0.92 7.34 -9.41
C GLY A 273 -1.49 8.72 -9.74
N LYS A 274 -0.83 9.49 -10.61
CA LYS A 274 -1.33 10.81 -11.05
C LYS A 274 -2.70 10.72 -11.71
N ILE A 275 -2.96 9.68 -12.50
CA ILE A 275 -4.25 9.48 -13.17
C ILE A 275 -5.31 9.03 -12.17
N SER A 276 -4.97 8.13 -11.25
CA SER A 276 -5.85 7.71 -10.15
C SER A 276 -6.29 8.89 -9.28
N ASP A 277 -5.38 9.81 -8.94
CA ASP A 277 -5.69 11.03 -8.19
C ASP A 277 -6.66 11.96 -8.97
N GLN A 278 -6.54 12.00 -10.31
CA GLN A 278 -7.46 12.74 -11.17
C GLN A 278 -8.84 12.07 -11.24
N ILE A 279 -8.92 10.73 -11.24
CA ILE A 279 -10.20 10.00 -11.19
C ILE A 279 -10.92 10.28 -9.86
N VAL A 280 -10.23 10.22 -8.73
CA VAL A 280 -10.81 10.59 -7.43
C VAL A 280 -11.27 12.06 -7.42
N SER A 281 -10.48 12.96 -8.03
CA SER A 281 -10.88 14.36 -8.18
C SER A 281 -12.13 14.53 -9.07
N LEU A 282 -12.29 13.68 -10.08
CA LEU A 282 -13.46 13.67 -10.96
C LEU A 282 -14.74 13.28 -10.20
N GLU A 283 -14.65 12.25 -9.35
CA GLU A 283 -15.75 11.80 -8.49
C GLU A 283 -16.18 12.92 -7.54
N LYS A 284 -15.23 13.54 -6.84
CA LYS A 284 -15.50 14.68 -5.95
C LYS A 284 -16.13 15.88 -6.67
N ALA A 285 -15.74 16.13 -7.93
CA ALA A 285 -16.34 17.20 -8.73
C ALA A 285 -17.79 16.88 -9.12
N ARG A 286 -18.11 15.61 -9.39
CA ARG A 286 -19.48 15.14 -9.66
C ARG A 286 -20.37 15.23 -8.43
N GLU A 287 -19.89 14.79 -7.28
CA GLU A 287 -20.60 14.88 -6.00
C GLU A 287 -20.96 16.33 -5.60
N ARG A 288 -20.22 17.30 -6.12
CA ARG A 288 -20.42 18.74 -5.86
C ARG A 288 -21.10 19.46 -7.02
N ASP A 289 -21.60 18.74 -8.03
CA ASP A 289 -22.24 19.29 -9.23
C ASP A 289 -21.38 20.34 -9.98
N GLN A 290 -20.05 20.19 -9.96
CA GLN A 290 -19.10 21.13 -10.55
C GLN A 290 -18.81 20.83 -12.03
N ASN A 291 -19.83 20.95 -12.89
CA ASN A 291 -19.79 20.57 -14.32
C ASN A 291 -18.57 21.12 -15.11
N SER A 292 -18.18 22.39 -14.89
CA SER A 292 -17.03 22.97 -15.59
C SER A 292 -15.70 22.36 -15.16
N GLU A 293 -15.57 21.99 -13.88
CA GLU A 293 -14.37 21.35 -13.35
C GLU A 293 -14.31 19.88 -13.78
N GLU A 294 -15.46 19.19 -13.78
CA GLU A 294 -15.59 17.83 -14.31
C GLU A 294 -15.05 17.73 -15.75
N LEU A 295 -15.44 18.66 -16.63
CA LEU A 295 -14.96 18.70 -18.02
C LEU A 295 -13.45 18.93 -18.12
N LYS A 296 -12.89 19.80 -17.26
CA LYS A 296 -11.43 20.04 -17.21
C LYS A 296 -10.68 18.79 -16.74
N ILE A 297 -11.17 18.12 -15.69
CA ILE A 297 -10.57 16.90 -15.17
C ILE A 297 -10.62 15.78 -16.22
N LYS A 298 -11.76 15.55 -16.88
CA LYS A 298 -11.87 14.56 -17.98
C LYS A 298 -10.84 14.79 -19.09
N ARG A 299 -10.60 16.04 -19.49
CA ARG A 299 -9.57 16.38 -20.49
C ARG A 299 -8.16 16.07 -19.98
N ARG A 300 -7.87 16.40 -18.72
CA ARG A 300 -6.58 16.07 -18.07
C ARG A 300 -6.33 14.57 -18.04
N ILE A 301 -7.33 13.77 -17.61
CA ILE A 301 -7.24 12.30 -17.57
C ILE A 301 -6.92 11.74 -18.95
N ARG A 302 -7.67 12.15 -20.00
CA ARG A 302 -7.42 11.66 -21.37
C ARG A 302 -6.01 12.01 -21.87
N LYS A 303 -5.55 13.23 -21.58
CA LYS A 303 -4.20 13.67 -21.96
C LYS A 303 -3.14 12.84 -21.23
N SER A 304 -3.21 12.76 -19.91
CA SER A 304 -2.24 12.00 -19.11
C SER A 304 -2.26 10.51 -19.41
N TRP A 305 -3.43 9.94 -19.72
CA TRP A 305 -3.55 8.55 -20.14
C TRP A 305 -2.87 8.30 -21.48
N LYS A 306 -3.10 9.18 -22.47
CA LYS A 306 -2.39 9.08 -23.76
C LYS A 306 -0.87 9.19 -23.59
N GLU A 307 -0.41 10.18 -22.82
CA GLU A 307 1.02 10.36 -22.54
C GLU A 307 1.63 9.12 -21.85
N LEU A 308 0.89 8.49 -20.95
CA LEU A 308 1.30 7.24 -20.31
C LEU A 308 1.38 6.10 -21.33
N GLN A 309 0.35 5.88 -22.16
CA GLN A 309 0.37 4.82 -23.18
C GLN A 309 1.52 5.00 -24.18
N ASP A 310 1.73 6.23 -24.68
CA ASP A 310 2.83 6.55 -25.59
C ASP A 310 4.20 6.24 -24.93
N TRP A 311 4.33 6.56 -23.62
CA TRP A 311 5.52 6.22 -22.85
C TRP A 311 5.67 4.71 -22.67
N GLU A 312 4.62 3.99 -22.26
CA GLU A 312 4.65 2.55 -22.04
C GLU A 312 5.03 1.76 -23.30
N GLU A 313 4.53 2.19 -24.47
CA GLU A 313 4.90 1.65 -25.77
C GLU A 313 6.37 1.89 -26.07
N SER A 314 6.86 3.13 -25.87
CA SER A 314 8.28 3.47 -26.07
C SER A 314 9.24 2.66 -25.20
N GLN A 315 8.77 2.24 -24.02
CA GLN A 315 9.55 1.47 -23.05
C GLN A 315 9.37 -0.04 -23.20
N ASN A 316 8.43 -0.49 -24.03
CA ASN A 316 8.05 -1.90 -24.17
C ASN A 316 7.80 -2.57 -22.80
N VAL A 317 6.87 -2.00 -22.02
CA VAL A 317 6.50 -2.48 -20.67
C VAL A 317 6.31 -4.01 -20.61
N PRO A 318 5.64 -4.69 -21.55
CA PRO A 318 5.49 -6.14 -21.50
C PRO A 318 6.82 -6.90 -21.56
N ALA A 319 7.76 -6.45 -22.41
CA ALA A 319 9.08 -7.07 -22.48
C ALA A 319 9.87 -6.82 -21.18
N TRP A 320 9.73 -5.63 -20.59
CA TRP A 320 10.34 -5.32 -19.29
C TRP A 320 9.78 -6.20 -18.16
N ILE A 321 8.45 -6.35 -18.06
CA ILE A 321 7.82 -7.24 -17.06
C ILE A 321 8.27 -8.70 -17.27
N ARG A 322 8.30 -9.20 -18.52
CA ARG A 322 8.80 -10.54 -18.83
C ARG A 322 10.25 -10.74 -18.38
N ARG A 323 11.10 -9.73 -18.58
CA ARG A 323 12.48 -9.79 -18.13
C ARG A 323 12.58 -9.89 -16.61
N LEU A 324 11.81 -9.08 -15.87
CA LEU A 324 11.77 -9.20 -14.40
C LEU A 324 11.30 -10.58 -13.95
N TYR A 325 10.27 -11.12 -14.60
CA TYR A 325 9.77 -12.46 -14.33
C TYR A 325 10.87 -13.53 -14.53
N THR A 326 11.71 -13.41 -15.56
CA THR A 326 12.84 -14.36 -15.78
C THR A 326 14.01 -14.21 -14.81
N LEU A 327 14.07 -13.10 -14.06
CA LEU A 327 15.14 -12.83 -13.09
C LEU A 327 14.79 -13.32 -11.68
N LEU A 328 13.52 -13.64 -11.43
CA LEU A 328 13.03 -14.27 -10.21
C LEU A 328 13.12 -15.79 -10.32
#